data_AF-A0A6P6XST9-F1
#
_entry.id   AF-A0A6P6XST9-F1
#
_cell.length_a   1.000
_cell.length_b   1.000
_cell.length_c   1.000
_cell.angle_alpha   90.00
_cell.angle_beta   90.00
_cell.angle_gamma   90.00
#
_symmetry.space_group_name_H-M   'P 1'
#
loop_
_entity.id
_entity.type
_entity.pdbx_description
1 polymer ?
#
loop_
_entity_poly.entity_id
_entity_poly.type
_entity_poly.pdbx_seq_one_letter_code
_entity_poly.pdbx_strand_id
1 'polypeptide(L)'
;MVVSSVHIVSDSIAGPQMIDIFQTNLETLGAKKSGNFLIECDTYHSNPARIEVRGQKWLLGDFVCKLGSCTMGGSFKAIVTEIEYGPCSVPNACWDLIKELGRSFIGPSINKPNQHLLARMNELYSPVDTIHQYNDIFNQIKKQTPQGNITM
;
A
#
# COMPACT_ATOMS: atom_id res chain seq x y z
N MET A 1 -11.19 -3.91 -15.95
CA MET A 1 -11.68 -4.65 -14.76
C MET A 1 -10.49 -4.81 -13.87
N VAL A 2 -10.54 -4.35 -12.63
CA VAL A 2 -9.30 -4.20 -11.85
C VAL A 2 -9.39 -4.95 -10.54
N VAL A 3 -8.28 -5.53 -10.10
CA VAL A 3 -8.06 -5.97 -8.71
C VAL A 3 -6.80 -5.28 -8.22
N SER A 4 -6.88 -4.65 -7.04
CA SER A 4 -5.68 -4.14 -6.37
C SER A 4 -5.55 -4.67 -4.94
N SER A 5 -4.30 -4.84 -4.51
CA SER A 5 -3.94 -5.23 -3.15
C SER A 5 -3.01 -4.21 -2.52
N VAL A 6 -3.34 -3.76 -1.29
CA VAL A 6 -2.61 -2.71 -0.55
C VAL A 6 -1.89 -3.30 0.66
N HIS A 7 -0.59 -3.00 0.81
CA HIS A 7 0.27 -3.57 1.85
C HIS A 7 1.15 -2.52 2.54
N ILE A 8 1.36 -2.71 3.84
CA ILE A 8 2.46 -2.10 4.59
C ILE A 8 3.70 -2.97 4.39
N VAL A 9 4.83 -2.34 4.08
CA VAL A 9 6.05 -3.05 3.64
C VAL A 9 7.22 -2.87 4.60
N SER A 10 7.29 -1.72 5.27
CA SER A 10 8.33 -1.39 6.25
C SER A 10 7.79 -0.37 7.24
N ASP A 11 8.17 -0.50 8.51
CA ASP A 11 7.82 0.36 9.65
C ASP A 11 9.06 0.97 10.34
N SER A 12 10.27 0.73 9.82
CA SER A 12 11.54 1.07 10.51
C SER A 12 12.23 2.34 9.99
N ILE A 13 13.23 2.82 10.75
CA ILE A 13 14.04 4.03 10.47
C ILE A 13 14.80 3.95 9.13
N ALA A 14 15.03 2.73 8.60
CA ALA A 14 15.59 2.51 7.27
C ALA A 14 14.57 2.70 6.12
N GLY A 15 13.30 2.99 6.44
CA GLY A 15 12.20 3.15 5.49
C GLY A 15 12.50 4.12 4.34
N PRO A 16 13.01 5.34 4.59
CA PRO A 16 13.34 6.28 3.52
C PRO A 16 14.41 5.76 2.55
N GLN A 17 15.36 4.92 2.98
CA GLN A 17 16.35 4.33 2.08
C GLN A 17 15.77 3.13 1.31
N MET A 18 14.89 2.36 1.94
CA MET A 18 14.27 1.20 1.30
C MET A 18 13.34 1.57 0.15
N ILE A 19 12.69 2.74 0.19
CA ILE A 19 11.81 3.16 -0.90
C ILE A 19 12.58 3.34 -2.21
N ASP A 20 13.81 3.85 -2.14
CA ASP A 20 14.67 4.05 -3.31
C ASP A 20 15.11 2.70 -3.88
N ILE A 21 15.46 1.73 -3.03
CA ILE A 21 15.78 0.36 -3.44
C ILE A 21 14.61 -0.28 -4.18
N PHE A 22 13.39 -0.17 -3.64
CA PHE A 22 12.21 -0.74 -4.28
C PHE A 22 11.86 -0.05 -5.61
N GLN A 23 12.11 1.26 -5.73
CA GLN A 23 11.99 1.98 -7.01
C GLN A 23 13.02 1.47 -8.03
N THR A 24 14.29 1.32 -7.64
CA THR A 24 15.33 0.74 -8.52
C THR A 24 15.00 -0.70 -8.94
N ASN A 25 14.41 -1.50 -8.05
CA ASN A 25 13.95 -2.85 -8.42
C ASN A 25 12.84 -2.80 -9.47
N LEU A 26 11.88 -1.87 -9.35
CA LEU A 26 10.84 -1.66 -10.38
C LEU A 26 11.47 -1.24 -11.73
N GLU A 27 12.45 -0.35 -11.73
CA GLU A 27 13.19 0.03 -12.95
C GLU A 27 13.89 -1.18 -13.59
N THR A 28 14.53 -2.01 -12.76
CA THR A 28 15.24 -3.21 -13.19
C THR A 28 14.29 -4.25 -13.81
N LEU A 29 13.05 -4.32 -13.33
CA LEU A 29 11.98 -5.13 -13.91
C LEU A 29 11.40 -4.54 -15.21
N GLY A 30 11.86 -3.35 -15.63
CA GLY A 30 11.38 -2.66 -16.83
C GLY A 30 10.13 -1.82 -16.61
N ALA A 31 9.73 -1.59 -15.35
CA ALA A 31 8.59 -0.75 -15.05
C ALA A 31 8.91 0.72 -15.37
N LYS A 32 7.93 1.44 -15.90
CA LYS A 32 8.07 2.84 -16.29
C LYS A 32 7.31 3.74 -15.34
N LYS A 33 7.98 4.76 -14.82
CA LYS A 33 7.32 5.80 -14.03
C LYS A 33 6.23 6.49 -14.86
N SER A 34 5.02 6.54 -14.32
CA SER A 34 3.82 7.05 -14.98
C SER A 34 3.17 8.22 -14.25
N GLY A 35 3.59 8.54 -13.03
CA GLY A 35 3.09 9.70 -12.30
C GLY A 35 3.36 9.62 -10.80
N ASN A 36 2.65 10.46 -10.06
CA ASN A 36 2.65 10.47 -8.61
C ASN A 36 1.24 10.15 -8.10
N PHE A 37 1.13 9.73 -6.84
CA PHE A 37 -0.16 9.55 -6.17
C PHE A 37 -0.11 10.11 -4.74
N LEU A 38 -1.29 10.48 -4.23
CA LEU A 38 -1.50 10.97 -2.89
C LEU A 38 -2.82 10.39 -2.37
N ILE A 39 -2.77 9.73 -1.21
CA ILE A 39 -3.95 9.28 -0.47
C ILE A 39 -3.95 9.99 0.87
N GLU A 40 -5.07 10.59 1.23
CA GLU A 40 -5.22 11.37 2.47
C GLU A 40 -6.39 10.79 3.25
N CYS A 41 -6.16 10.55 4.54
CA CYS A 41 -7.18 10.12 5.49
C CYS A 41 -7.27 11.17 6.59
N ASP A 42 -8.31 11.98 6.52
CA ASP A 42 -8.66 12.94 7.55
C ASP A 42 -9.47 12.24 8.64
N THR A 43 -9.06 12.39 9.90
CA THR A 43 -9.79 11.86 11.06
C THR A 43 -10.51 12.98 11.79
N TYR A 44 -11.83 12.89 11.91
CA TYR A 44 -12.69 13.86 12.62
C TYR A 44 -12.68 13.73 14.16
N HIS A 45 -11.66 13.07 14.74
CA HIS A 45 -11.57 12.87 16.20
C HIS A 45 -10.67 13.93 16.85
N SER A 46 -10.77 14.06 18.18
CA SER A 46 -10.13 15.09 19.02
C SER A 46 -8.59 15.17 18.94
N ASN A 47 -7.93 14.23 18.28
CA ASN A 47 -6.51 14.31 17.92
C ASN A 47 -6.35 14.19 16.40
N PRO A 48 -6.33 15.33 15.67
CA PRO A 48 -6.37 15.38 14.20
C PRO A 48 -5.00 15.10 13.59
N ALA A 49 -4.46 13.91 13.80
CA ALA A 49 -3.25 13.49 13.11
C ALA A 49 -3.61 12.98 11.72
N ARG A 50 -3.59 13.89 10.73
CA ARG A 50 -3.76 13.57 9.30
C ARG A 50 -2.78 12.46 8.90
N ILE A 51 -3.30 11.39 8.32
CA ILE A 51 -2.49 10.33 7.71
C ILE A 51 -2.50 10.53 6.21
N GLU A 52 -1.32 10.50 5.60
CA GLU A 52 -1.17 10.59 4.16
C GLU A 52 -0.21 9.52 3.64
N VAL A 53 -0.39 9.12 2.39
CA VAL A 53 0.57 8.30 1.62
C VAL A 53 0.90 9.05 0.36
N ARG A 54 2.15 9.47 0.22
CA ARG A 54 2.66 10.18 -0.96
C ARG A 54 3.69 9.33 -1.66
N GLY A 55 3.57 9.17 -2.98
CA GLY A 55 4.49 8.31 -3.71
C GLY A 55 4.42 8.39 -5.22
N GLN A 56 5.10 7.45 -5.85
CA GLN A 56 5.23 7.33 -7.29
C GLN A 56 4.39 6.16 -7.82
N LYS A 57 3.89 6.33 -9.05
CA LYS A 57 3.14 5.33 -9.81
C LYS A 57 3.99 4.83 -10.97
N TRP A 58 3.96 3.52 -11.18
CA TRP A 58 4.75 2.77 -12.17
C TRP A 58 3.83 1.87 -12.99
N LEU A 59 4.16 1.71 -14.28
CA LEU A 59 3.47 0.79 -15.19
C LEU A 59 4.41 -0.34 -15.60
N LEU A 60 3.92 -1.58 -15.51
CA LEU A 60 4.64 -2.77 -15.96
C LEU A 60 3.65 -3.73 -16.64
N GLY A 61 3.57 -3.68 -17.97
CA GLY A 61 2.57 -4.45 -18.72
C GLY A 61 1.15 -4.10 -18.26
N ASP A 62 0.40 -5.12 -17.82
CA ASP A 62 -0.97 -5.00 -17.31
C ASP A 62 -1.06 -4.58 -15.84
N PHE A 63 0.08 -4.28 -15.21
CA PHE A 63 0.16 -3.90 -13.81
C PHE A 63 0.40 -2.41 -13.60
N VAL A 64 -0.19 -1.90 -12.52
CA VAL A 64 0.18 -0.61 -11.93
C VAL A 64 0.74 -0.84 -10.54
N CYS A 65 1.97 -0.38 -10.29
CA CYS A 65 2.57 -0.40 -8.96
C CYS A 65 2.62 1.03 -8.42
N LYS A 66 2.03 1.24 -7.24
CA LYS A 66 2.15 2.49 -6.48
C LYS A 66 3.01 2.21 -5.27
N LEU A 67 4.01 3.05 -5.03
CA LEU A 67 4.91 2.94 -3.89
C LEU A 67 5.09 4.31 -3.25
N GLY A 68 4.79 4.42 -1.96
CA GLY A 68 4.80 5.70 -1.26
C GLY A 68 5.12 5.60 0.21
N SER A 69 5.56 6.73 0.75
CA SER A 69 5.79 6.91 2.18
C SER A 69 4.50 7.35 2.85
N CYS A 70 4.16 6.68 3.94
CA CYS A 70 3.06 7.02 4.82
C CYS A 70 3.55 7.90 5.96
N THR A 71 2.92 9.05 6.18
CA THR A 71 3.19 9.94 7.30
C THR A 71 1.92 10.16 8.12
N MET A 72 2.09 10.44 9.41
CA MET A 72 1.01 10.83 10.31
C MET A 72 1.45 12.06 11.10
N GLY A 73 0.74 13.18 10.95
CA GLY A 73 1.14 14.46 11.53
C GLY A 73 2.55 14.89 11.10
N GLY A 74 2.93 14.62 9.84
CA GLY A 74 4.26 14.92 9.28
C GLY A 74 5.38 13.95 9.67
N SER A 75 5.14 13.02 10.60
CA SER A 75 6.13 12.01 10.99
C SER A 75 6.00 10.77 10.10
N PHE A 76 7.11 10.26 9.56
CA PHE A 76 7.15 8.99 8.83
C PHE A 76 6.62 7.84 9.69
N LYS A 77 5.85 6.94 9.09
CA LYS A 77 5.28 5.77 9.75
C LYS A 77 5.56 4.47 9.02
N ALA A 78 5.45 4.47 7.70
CA ALA A 78 5.61 3.24 6.93
C ALA A 78 5.89 3.50 5.45
N ILE A 79 6.34 2.47 4.74
CA ILE A 79 6.21 2.37 3.29
C ILE A 79 4.94 1.59 2.96
N VAL A 80 4.15 2.11 2.03
CA VAL A 80 2.93 1.49 1.53
C VAL A 80 3.08 1.20 0.04
N THR A 81 2.62 0.02 -0.37
CA THR A 81 2.47 -0.33 -1.78
C THR A 81 1.02 -0.69 -2.11
N GLU A 82 0.59 -0.30 -3.31
CA GLU A 82 -0.62 -0.82 -3.95
C GLU A 82 -0.22 -1.42 -5.29
N ILE A 83 -0.60 -2.66 -5.53
CA ILE A 83 -0.35 -3.37 -6.79
C ILE A 83 -1.70 -3.67 -7.42
N GLU A 84 -1.87 -3.19 -8.65
CA GLU A 84 -3.10 -3.27 -9.44
C GLU A 84 -2.88 -4.18 -10.63
N TYR A 85 -3.83 -5.07 -10.92
CA TYR A 85 -3.88 -5.89 -12.13
C TYR A 85 -5.15 -5.58 -12.93
N GLY A 86 -4.96 -4.99 -14.11
CA GLY A 86 -6.03 -4.40 -14.94
C GLY A 86 -6.92 -5.31 -15.82
N PRO A 87 -6.68 -6.62 -15.99
CA PRO A 87 -7.54 -7.50 -16.80
C PRO A 87 -8.38 -8.49 -15.96
N CYS A 88 -8.50 -8.30 -14.64
CA CYS A 88 -9.26 -9.19 -13.76
C CYS A 88 -10.19 -8.42 -12.81
N SER A 89 -11.35 -8.97 -12.48
CA SER A 89 -12.26 -8.46 -11.43
C SER A 89 -12.50 -9.47 -10.30
N VAL A 90 -11.85 -10.63 -10.33
CA VAL A 90 -12.02 -11.69 -9.31
C VAL A 90 -10.68 -11.91 -8.60
N PRO A 91 -10.52 -11.50 -7.34
CA PRO A 91 -9.21 -11.50 -6.69
C PRO A 91 -8.54 -12.88 -6.62
N ASN A 92 -9.30 -13.94 -6.38
CA ASN A 92 -8.77 -15.30 -6.33
C ASN A 92 -8.14 -15.75 -7.64
N ALA A 93 -8.62 -15.25 -8.78
CA ALA A 93 -8.09 -15.62 -10.09
C ALA A 93 -6.74 -14.95 -10.41
N CYS A 94 -6.39 -13.85 -9.75
CA CYS A 94 -5.18 -13.08 -10.07
C CYS A 94 -4.25 -12.81 -8.87
N TRP A 95 -4.61 -13.25 -7.67
CA TRP A 95 -3.81 -13.00 -6.46
C TRP A 95 -2.39 -13.53 -6.57
N ASP A 96 -2.19 -14.72 -7.14
CA ASP A 96 -0.84 -15.28 -7.29
C ASP A 96 0.06 -14.40 -8.17
N LEU A 97 -0.49 -13.78 -9.22
CA LEU A 97 0.22 -12.84 -10.09
C LEU A 97 0.60 -11.57 -9.32
N ILE A 98 -0.34 -10.99 -8.56
CA ILE A 98 -0.12 -9.80 -7.73
C ILE A 98 0.97 -10.08 -6.69
N LYS A 99 0.89 -11.24 -6.02
CA LYS A 99 1.85 -11.68 -5.00
C LYS A 99 3.24 -11.90 -5.60
N GLU A 100 3.34 -12.57 -6.75
CA GLU A 100 4.61 -12.80 -7.43
C GLU A 100 5.28 -11.50 -7.85
N LEU A 101 4.53 -10.59 -8.50
CA LEU A 101 5.03 -9.27 -8.84
C LEU A 101 5.43 -8.48 -7.59
N GLY A 102 4.61 -8.47 -6.54
CA GLY A 102 4.95 -7.80 -5.29
C GLY A 102 6.27 -8.27 -4.70
N ARG A 103 6.51 -9.58 -4.73
CA ARG A 103 7.75 -10.18 -4.22
C ARG A 103 8.99 -9.84 -5.03
N SER A 104 8.86 -9.59 -6.33
CA SER A 104 10.01 -9.33 -7.19
C SER A 104 10.69 -7.98 -6.91
N PHE A 105 9.95 -6.98 -6.42
CA PHE A 105 10.54 -5.66 -6.07
C PHE A 105 10.59 -5.36 -4.57
N ILE A 106 9.83 -6.06 -3.74
CA ILE A 106 9.75 -5.82 -2.28
C ILE A 106 10.35 -6.96 -1.44
N GLY A 107 10.51 -8.15 -2.02
CA GLY A 107 10.90 -9.35 -1.29
C GLY A 107 9.71 -10.04 -0.58
N PRO A 108 9.96 -10.89 0.42
CA PRO A 108 8.97 -11.83 0.95
C PRO A 108 7.83 -11.19 1.78
N SER A 109 7.85 -9.86 1.98
CA SER A 109 6.88 -9.13 2.79
C SER A 109 5.44 -9.26 2.32
N ILE A 110 5.22 -9.57 1.04
CA ILE A 110 3.88 -9.86 0.50
C ILE A 110 3.65 -11.38 0.50
N ASN A 111 2.96 -11.88 1.52
CA ASN A 111 2.66 -13.31 1.68
C ASN A 111 1.17 -13.65 1.66
N LYS A 112 0.30 -12.72 2.07
CA LYS A 112 -1.16 -12.86 2.08
C LYS A 112 -1.83 -11.55 1.62
N PRO A 113 -3.07 -11.62 1.09
CA PRO A 113 -3.83 -10.42 0.77
C PRO A 113 -4.06 -9.56 2.01
N ASN A 114 -4.39 -8.29 1.78
CA ASN A 114 -4.98 -7.45 2.81
C ASN A 114 -6.23 -8.12 3.43
N GLN A 115 -6.53 -7.86 4.69
CA GLN A 115 -7.62 -8.51 5.42
C GLN A 115 -8.99 -8.31 4.73
N HIS A 116 -9.30 -7.09 4.28
CA HIS A 116 -10.53 -6.83 3.53
C HIS A 116 -10.58 -7.64 2.22
N LEU A 117 -9.48 -7.65 1.46
CA LEU A 117 -9.41 -8.38 0.19
C LEU A 117 -9.54 -9.90 0.39
N LEU A 118 -8.93 -10.43 1.46
CA LEU A 118 -8.98 -11.85 1.80
C LEU A 118 -10.41 -12.34 2.02
N ALA A 119 -11.28 -11.52 2.60
CA ALA A 119 -12.69 -11.85 2.81
C ALA A 119 -13.52 -11.85 1.51
N ARG A 120 -13.01 -11.23 0.44
CA ARG A 120 -13.72 -10.99 -0.82
C ARG A 120 -13.09 -11.74 -2.00
N MET A 121 -12.27 -12.74 -1.73
CA MET A 121 -11.46 -13.42 -2.76
C MET A 121 -12.28 -13.99 -3.92
N ASN A 122 -13.49 -14.48 -3.65
CA ASN A 122 -14.38 -15.09 -4.64
C ASN A 122 -15.53 -14.17 -5.07
N GLU A 123 -15.43 -12.87 -4.80
CA GLU A 123 -16.43 -11.88 -5.19
C GLU A 123 -15.91 -10.98 -6.31
N LEU A 124 -16.83 -10.22 -6.92
CA LEU A 124 -16.47 -9.16 -7.85
C LEU A 124 -15.82 -8.01 -7.08
N TYR A 125 -14.60 -7.69 -7.47
CA TYR A 125 -13.84 -6.56 -6.97
C TYR A 125 -14.44 -5.24 -7.47
N SER A 126 -14.45 -4.26 -6.58
CA SER A 126 -14.90 -2.90 -6.84
C SER A 126 -13.90 -1.89 -6.28
N PRO A 127 -13.84 -0.65 -6.79
CA PRO A 127 -12.92 0.36 -6.27
C PRO A 127 -13.08 0.68 -4.78
N VAL A 128 -14.26 0.45 -4.20
CA VAL A 128 -14.49 0.63 -2.75
C VAL A 128 -13.70 -0.39 -1.92
N ASP A 129 -13.37 -1.54 -2.49
CA ASP A 129 -12.52 -2.52 -1.82
C ASP A 129 -11.09 -1.99 -1.63
N THR A 130 -10.56 -1.19 -2.57
CA THR A 130 -9.29 -0.49 -2.38
C THR A 130 -9.36 0.49 -1.21
N ILE A 131 -10.47 1.23 -1.09
CA ILE A 131 -10.68 2.20 0.00
C ILE A 131 -10.69 1.49 1.35
N HIS A 132 -11.39 0.37 1.47
CA HIS A 132 -11.41 -0.43 2.70
C HIS A 132 -10.02 -0.98 3.04
N GLN A 133 -9.24 -1.44 2.05
CA GLN A 133 -7.86 -1.87 2.28
C GLN A 133 -6.96 -0.74 2.80
N TYR A 134 -7.10 0.49 2.28
CA TYR A 134 -6.41 1.66 2.81
C TYR A 134 -6.82 1.98 4.25
N ASN A 135 -8.12 1.92 4.56
CA ASN A 135 -8.61 2.11 5.92
C ASN A 135 -8.02 1.07 6.90
N ASP A 136 -7.92 -0.19 6.49
CA ASP A 136 -7.31 -1.25 7.30
C ASP A 136 -5.84 -0.95 7.64
N ILE A 137 -5.03 -0.55 6.65
CA ILE A 137 -3.62 -0.24 6.91
C ILE A 137 -3.46 1.03 7.76
N PHE A 138 -4.30 2.04 7.58
CA PHE A 138 -4.26 3.25 8.42
C PHE A 138 -4.63 2.96 9.87
N ASN A 139 -5.61 2.08 10.10
CA ASN A 139 -5.96 1.62 11.44
C ASN A 139 -4.82 0.83 12.08
N GLN A 140 -4.07 0.03 11.32
CA GLN A 140 -2.87 -0.66 11.81
C GLN A 140 -1.76 0.32 12.20
N ILE A 141 -1.46 1.30 11.34
CA ILE A 141 -0.42 2.33 11.60
C ILE A 141 -0.75 3.17 12.85
N LYS A 142 -2.03 3.51 13.05
CA LYS A 142 -2.49 4.22 14.26
C LYS A 142 -2.23 3.41 15.53
N LYS A 143 -2.50 2.10 15.51
CA LYS A 143 -2.29 1.21 16.66
C LYS A 143 -0.81 1.02 17.02
N GLN A 144 0.08 1.13 16.03
CA GLN A 144 1.53 0.98 16.23
C GLN A 144 2.19 2.24 16.81
N THR A 145 1.59 3.42 16.65
CA THR A 145 2.11 4.65 17.26
C THR A 145 1.65 4.73 18.72
N PRO A 146 2.56 4.73 19.72
CA PRO A 146 2.17 4.97 21.10
C PRO A 146 1.51 6.35 21.19
N GLN A 147 0.27 6.41 21.66
CA GLN A 147 -0.30 7.67 22.14
C GLN A 147 0.59 8.12 23.28
N GLY A 148 1.33 9.22 23.11
CA GLY A 148 2.18 9.75 24.15
C GLY A 148 1.36 9.93 25.43
N ASN A 149 1.78 9.26 26.51
CA ASN A 149 1.15 9.40 27.82
C ASN A 149 1.11 10.88 28.19
N ILE A 150 -0.10 11.42 28.34
CA ILE A 150 -0.31 12.72 28.97
C ILE A 150 -0.15 12.46 30.46
N THR A 151 1.07 12.61 30.98
CA THR A 151 1.29 12.65 32.42
C THR A 151 0.69 13.97 32.92
N MET A 152 -0.40 13.86 33.68
CA MET A 152 -0.99 14.96 34.46
C MET A 152 -0.07 15.33 35.63
#